data_AF-A0A1D9G8Q8-F1
#
_entry.id   AF-A0A1D9G8Q8-F1
#
_cell.length_a   1.000
_cell.length_b   1.000
_cell.length_c   1.000
_cell.angle_alpha   90.00
_cell.angle_beta   90.00
_cell.angle_gamma   90.00
#
_symmetry.space_group_name_H-M   'P 1'
#
loop_
_entity.id
_entity.type
_entity.pdbx_description
1 polymer ?
#
loop_
_entity_poly.entity_id
_entity_poly.type
_entity_poly.pdbx_seq_one_letter_code
_entity_poly.pdbx_strand_id
1 'polypeptide(L)'
;MFYQRQVRFILNQSKAIVTNSYLILYPKPDLENAINQNPKLDKLLIEALNQITGKAMVAEGRVYAGAMYKLEPKELANVPAFELQGLVSKGSK
;
A
#
# COMPACT_ATOMS: atom_id res chain seq x y z
N MET A 1 -14.53 -12.84 15.89
CA MET A 1 -15.03 -12.03 14.77
C MET A 1 -13.87 -11.88 13.79
N PHE A 2 -13.88 -12.63 12.68
CA PHE A 2 -12.79 -12.59 11.70
C PHE A 2 -12.92 -11.33 10.84
N TYR A 3 -12.09 -10.31 11.05
CA TYR A 3 -12.00 -9.19 10.12
C TYR A 3 -11.35 -9.69 8.82
N GLN A 4 -12.15 -9.89 7.79
CA GLN A 4 -11.65 -10.20 6.44
C GLN A 4 -10.85 -9.00 5.93
N ARG A 5 -9.61 -9.22 5.49
CA ARG A 5 -8.74 -8.16 4.94
C ARG A 5 -9.33 -7.66 3.61
N GLN A 6 -10.01 -6.53 3.66
CA GLN A 6 -10.80 -5.98 2.54
C GLN A 6 -9.95 -5.18 1.54
N VAL A 7 -8.91 -4.50 2.01
CA VAL A 7 -7.95 -3.77 1.16
C VAL A 7 -6.60 -4.48 1.17
N ARG A 8 -5.96 -4.58 0.01
CA ARG A 8 -4.63 -5.20 -0.15
C ARG A 8 -3.80 -4.39 -1.11
N PHE A 9 -2.51 -4.27 -0.80
CA PHE A 9 -1.52 -3.74 -1.73
C PHE A 9 -0.91 -4.91 -2.52
N ILE A 10 -0.79 -4.73 -3.82
CA ILE A 10 -0.25 -5.73 -4.74
C ILE A 10 0.89 -5.08 -5.52
N LEU A 11 2.03 -5.75 -5.59
CA LEU A 11 3.14 -5.31 -6.41
C LEU A 11 2.91 -5.73 -7.86
N ASN A 12 2.84 -4.77 -8.77
CA ASN A 12 2.87 -5.07 -10.19
C ASN A 12 4.33 -5.28 -10.64
N GLN A 13 4.75 -6.55 -10.75
CA GLN A 13 6.09 -6.93 -11.24
C GLN A 13 6.15 -7.08 -12.77
N SER A 14 5.16 -6.55 -13.48
CA SER A 14 5.04 -6.65 -14.93
C SER A 14 4.84 -5.28 -15.57
N LYS A 15 4.78 -5.24 -16.90
CA LYS A 15 4.36 -4.06 -17.67
C LYS A 15 2.84 -4.04 -17.92
N ALA A 16 2.05 -4.81 -17.17
CA ALA A 16 0.61 -4.88 -17.35
C ALA A 16 -0.07 -3.55 -17.03
N ILE A 17 -1.09 -3.21 -17.82
CA ILE A 17 -1.97 -2.07 -17.58
C ILE A 17 -2.91 -2.41 -16.42
N VAL A 18 -3.00 -1.51 -15.45
CA VAL A 18 -3.92 -1.65 -14.31
C VAL A 18 -5.22 -0.93 -14.64
N THR A 19 -6.36 -1.53 -14.28
CA THR A 19 -7.68 -0.92 -14.51
C THR A 19 -7.98 0.18 -13.49
N ASN A 20 -8.91 1.08 -13.82
CA ASN A 20 -9.34 2.19 -12.95
C ASN A 20 -10.02 1.74 -11.64
N SER A 21 -10.22 0.44 -11.44
CA SER A 21 -10.72 -0.14 -10.19
C SER A 21 -9.65 -0.22 -9.09
N TYR A 22 -8.39 0.07 -9.42
CA TYR A 22 -7.28 0.11 -8.46
C TYR A 22 -6.82 1.54 -8.20
N LEU A 23 -6.38 1.80 -6.97
CA LEU A 23 -5.53 2.94 -6.68
C LEU A 23 -4.08 2.55 -6.98
N ILE A 24 -3.45 3.28 -7.90
CA ILE A 24 -2.09 3.01 -8.34
C ILE A 24 -1.15 3.94 -7.57
N LEU A 25 -0.18 3.35 -6.88
CA LEU A 25 0.87 4.07 -6.19
C LEU A 25 2.18 3.94 -6.96
N TYR A 26 2.84 5.07 -7.18
CA TYR A 26 4.18 5.12 -7.76
C TYR A 26 5.17 5.59 -6.69
N PRO A 27 6.36 4.99 -6.60
CA PRO A 27 7.39 5.49 -5.72
C PRO A 27 7.80 6.90 -6.16
N LYS A 28 8.08 7.77 -5.19
CA LYS A 28 8.80 9.02 -5.47
C LYS A 28 10.25 8.71 -5.86
N PRO A 29 10.97 9.62 -6.54
CA PRO A 29 12.32 9.35 -7.03
C PRO A 29 13.30 8.81 -5.97
N ASP A 30 13.27 9.32 -4.74
CA ASP A 30 14.16 8.83 -3.68
C ASP A 30 13.87 7.38 -3.27
N LEU A 31 12.59 7.02 -3.22
CA LEU A 31 12.16 5.65 -2.93
C LEU A 31 12.47 4.72 -4.11
N GLU A 32 12.26 5.19 -5.33
CA GLU A 32 12.60 4.45 -6.56
C GLU A 32 14.10 4.13 -6.60
N ASN A 33 14.96 5.11 -6.31
CA ASN A 33 16.40 4.91 -6.19
C ASN A 33 16.76 3.88 -5.12
N ALA A 34 16.14 3.95 -3.93
CA ALA A 34 16.37 2.99 -2.86
C ALA A 34 15.93 1.55 -3.25
N ILE A 35 14.81 1.40 -3.97
CA ILE A 35 14.35 0.12 -4.49
C ILE A 35 15.33 -0.44 -5.53
N ASN A 36 15.83 0.42 -6.43
CA ASN A 36 16.81 0.03 -7.44
C ASN A 36 18.15 -0.42 -6.85
N GLN A 37 18.57 0.19 -5.74
CA GLN A 37 19.79 -0.19 -5.01
C GLN A 37 19.62 -1.45 -4.17
N ASN A 38 18.41 -1.70 -3.67
CA ASN A 38 18.09 -2.87 -2.87
C ASN A 38 16.81 -3.56 -3.37
N PRO A 39 16.93 -4.52 -4.31
CA PRO A 39 15.80 -5.26 -4.85
C PRO A 39 15.04 -6.15 -3.85
N LYS A 40 15.41 -6.18 -2.56
CA LYS A 40 14.61 -6.81 -1.51
C LYS A 40 13.64 -5.82 -0.85
N LEU A 41 13.84 -4.52 -1.08
CA LEU A 41 13.05 -3.46 -0.47
C LEU A 41 11.60 -3.46 -0.98
N ASP A 42 11.36 -3.84 -2.23
CA ASP A 42 10.02 -3.97 -2.81
C ASP A 42 9.13 -4.95 -2.01
N LYS A 43 9.66 -6.12 -1.65
CA LYS A 43 8.97 -7.14 -0.85
C LYS A 43 8.68 -6.63 0.56
N LEU A 44 9.68 -6.01 1.20
CA LEU A 44 9.52 -5.43 2.54
C LEU A 44 8.46 -4.32 2.56
N LEU A 45 8.45 -3.45 1.55
CA LEU A 45 7.44 -2.40 1.40
C LEU A 45 6.04 -3.00 1.26
N ILE A 46 5.88 -4.03 0.43
CA ILE A 46 4.58 -4.65 0.19
C ILE A 46 4.06 -5.42 1.40
N GLU A 47 4.94 -6.09 2.15
CA GLU A 47 4.61 -6.71 3.42
C GLU A 47 4.14 -5.67 4.44
N ALA A 48 4.89 -4.58 4.61
CA ALA A 48 4.54 -3.49 5.52
C ALA A 48 3.23 -2.78 5.12
N LEU A 49 3.06 -2.48 3.83
CA LEU A 49 1.82 -1.90 3.29
C LEU A 49 0.61 -2.80 3.60
N ASN A 50 0.75 -4.12 3.49
CA ASN A 50 -0.32 -5.06 3.80
C ASN A 50 -0.54 -5.30 5.30
N GLN A 51 0.35 -4.82 6.18
CA GLN A 51 0.12 -4.78 7.63
C GLN A 51 -0.81 -3.62 8.01
N ILE A 52 -0.69 -2.47 7.34
CA ILE A 52 -1.56 -1.28 7.53
C ILE A 52 -3.04 -1.64 7.30
N THR A 53 -3.33 -2.48 6.30
CA THR A 53 -4.70 -2.72 5.82
C THR A 53 -5.61 -3.47 6.81
N GLY A 54 -5.05 -4.10 7.84
CA GLY A 54 -5.83 -4.85 8.82
C GLY A 54 -6.62 -3.99 9.80
N LYS A 55 -6.13 -2.79 10.16
CA LYS A 55 -6.69 -1.97 11.25
C LYS A 55 -7.13 -0.58 10.81
N ALA A 56 -6.34 0.12 9.98
CA ALA A 56 -6.58 1.52 9.67
C ALA A 56 -7.60 1.73 8.53
N MET A 57 -7.58 0.87 7.51
CA MET A 57 -8.37 1.05 6.28
C MET A 57 -9.86 0.79 6.45
N VAL A 58 -10.25 0.01 7.47
CA VAL A 58 -11.66 -0.28 7.77
C VAL A 58 -12.35 0.94 8.40
N ALA A 59 -11.60 1.82 9.07
CA ALA A 59 -12.14 3.02 9.71
C ALA A 59 -12.32 4.19 8.71
N GLU A 60 -11.47 4.29 7.70
CA GLU A 60 -11.45 5.39 6.72
C GLU A 60 -12.31 5.13 5.46
N GLY A 61 -12.70 3.87 5.21
CA GLY A 61 -13.46 3.48 4.02
C GLY A 61 -14.98 3.64 4.19
N ARG A 62 -15.65 4.16 3.17
CA ARG A 62 -17.13 4.20 3.14
C ARG A 62 -17.70 2.84 2.71
N VAL A 63 -18.69 2.36 3.44
CA VAL A 63 -19.43 1.14 3.10
C VAL A 63 -20.53 1.50 2.10
N TYR A 64 -20.43 0.95 0.87
CA TYR A 64 -21.53 1.02 -0.09
C TYR A 64 -22.59 -0.04 0.25
N ALA A 65 -23.82 0.17 -0.22
CA ALA A 65 -24.86 -0.87 -0.18
C ALA A 65 -24.30 -2.17 -0.81
N GLY A 66 -24.32 -3.27 -0.05
CA GLY A 66 -23.81 -4.57 -0.50
C GLY A 66 -22.43 -4.98 0.05
N ALA A 67 -21.94 -4.36 1.14
CA ALA A 67 -20.68 -4.74 1.84
C ALA A 67 -19.38 -4.49 1.05
N MET A 68 -19.43 -3.71 -0.04
CA MET A 68 -18.26 -3.30 -0.79
C MET A 68 -17.63 -2.05 -0.15
N TYR A 69 -16.38 -2.19 0.29
CA TYR A 69 -15.58 -1.06 0.78
C TYR A 69 -14.89 -0.39 -0.39
N LYS A 70 -15.23 0.87 -0.62
CA LYS A 70 -14.51 1.72 -1.57
C LYS A 70 -13.52 2.58 -0.78
N LEU A 71 -12.30 2.65 -1.29
CA LEU A 71 -11.27 3.53 -0.80
C LEU A 71 -10.88 4.49 -1.92
N GLU A 72 -10.91 5.79 -1.62
CA GLU A 72 -10.54 6.87 -2.53
C GLU A 72 -9.13 7.40 -2.22
N PRO A 73 -8.47 8.09 -3.17
CA PRO A 73 -7.10 8.60 -2.97
C PRO A 73 -6.92 9.45 -1.72
N LYS A 74 -7.91 10.29 -1.40
CA LYS A 74 -7.87 11.16 -0.21
C LYS A 74 -7.97 10.37 1.09
N GLU A 75 -8.80 9.33 1.11
CA GLU A 75 -8.94 8.43 2.27
C GLU A 75 -7.63 7.67 2.48
N LEU A 76 -7.03 7.13 1.41
CA LEU A 76 -5.72 6.48 1.46
C LEU A 76 -4.60 7.41 1.96
N ALA A 77 -4.62 8.68 1.55
CA ALA A 77 -3.61 9.66 1.95
C ALA A 77 -3.62 10.01 3.45
N ASN A 78 -4.75 9.80 4.13
CA ASN A 78 -4.88 10.06 5.57
C ASN A 78 -4.48 8.86 6.44
N VAL A 79 -4.23 7.70 5.82
CA VAL A 79 -3.91 6.46 6.54
C VAL A 79 -2.50 6.56 7.12
N PRO A 80 -2.34 6.39 8.45
CA PRO A 80 -1.02 6.34 9.04
C PRO A 80 -0.23 5.14 8.51
N ALA A 81 1.02 5.38 8.10
CA ALA A 81 1.89 4.37 7.51
C ALA A 81 3.12 4.08 8.39
N PHE A 82 2.88 3.85 9.69
CA PHE A 82 3.95 3.66 10.68
C PHE A 82 4.82 2.43 10.38
N GLU A 83 4.24 1.42 9.76
CA GLU A 83 4.88 0.18 9.33
C GLU A 83 5.96 0.39 8.26
N LEU A 84 5.93 1.54 7.57
CA LEU A 84 6.97 1.92 6.60
C LEU A 84 8.19 2.59 7.25
N GLN A 85 8.11 2.95 8.54
CA GLN A 85 9.16 3.68 9.22
C GLN A 85 10.47 2.87 9.25
N GLY A 86 11.58 3.51 8.88
CA GLY A 86 12.91 2.89 8.91
C GLY A 86 13.22 1.90 7.77
N LEU A 87 12.26 1.60 6.89
CA LEU A 87 12.52 0.79 5.69
C LEU A 87 13.35 1.55 4.66
N VAL A 88 13.11 2.86 4.52
CA VAL A 88 13.79 3.72 3.54
C VAL A 88 15.20 4.11 4.00
N SER A 89 15.41 4.28 5.31
CA SER A 89 16.73 4.62 5.88
C SER A 89 17.77 3.51 5.73
N LYS A 90 17.34 2.26 5.48
CA LYS A 90 18.22 1.12 5.23
C LYS A 90 18.70 1.02 3.77
N GLY A 91 18.22 1.89 2.88
CA GLY A 91 18.60 1.94 1.47
C GLY A 91 19.81 2.83 1.16
N SER A 92 20.35 3.56 2.15
CA SER A 92 21.54 4.38 2.01
C SER A 92 22.66 3.83 2.89
N LYS A 93 23.33 2.77 2.44
CA LYS A 93 24.64 2.36 2.94
C LYS A 93 25.47 1.77 1.81
#